data_AF-U3CA69-F1
#
_entry.id   AF-U3CA69-F1
#
_cell.length_a   1.000
_cell.length_b   1.000
_cell.length_c   1.000
_cell.angle_alpha   90.00
_cell.angle_beta   90.00
_cell.angle_gamma   90.00
#
_symmetry.space_group_name_H-M   'P 1'
#
loop_
_entity.id
_entity.type
_entity.pdbx_description
1 polymer ?
#
loop_
_entity_poly.entity_id
_entity_poly.type
_entity_poly.pdbx_seq_one_letter_code
_entity_poly.pdbx_strand_id
1 'polypeptide(L)'
;METKLNFSKQQKKSLKAISDSLPSYKNFEGAESFLLCYIAFETLTRKVWNFHRSAKANKEVNETHAPLPLPAVKSAFVAYNIKVSDNVLKPIINSTLKKRGAMNIRSLRNGLVHQWKVKDRDEVLTRYDEIMGYLDKVIKAIKIEITQ
;
A
#
# COMPACT_ATOMS: atom_id res chain seq x y z
N MET A 1 -4.85 -24.77 4.08
CA MET A 1 -3.48 -24.24 4.16
C MET A 1 -3.26 -23.33 2.96
N GLU A 2 -3.01 -22.04 3.16
CA GLU A 2 -2.54 -21.19 2.05
C GLU A 2 -1.12 -21.63 1.68
N THR A 3 -0.89 -21.91 0.39
CA THR A 3 0.43 -22.27 -0.12
C THR A 3 1.39 -21.11 0.07
N LYS A 4 2.50 -21.33 0.79
CA LYS A 4 3.58 -20.34 0.87
C LYS A 4 4.24 -20.22 -0.50
N LEU A 5 4.28 -18.99 -1.03
CA LEU A 5 4.94 -18.61 -2.26
C LEU A 5 6.23 -17.86 -1.94
N ASN A 6 7.22 -18.01 -2.79
CA ASN A 6 8.42 -17.17 -2.77
C ASN A 6 8.41 -16.26 -3.99
N PHE A 7 8.92 -15.04 -3.83
CA PHE A 7 9.16 -14.18 -5.00
C PHE A 7 10.23 -14.82 -5.89
N SER A 8 9.94 -14.93 -7.18
CA SER A 8 10.95 -15.28 -8.17
C SER A 8 12.01 -14.18 -8.27
N LYS A 9 13.19 -14.51 -8.81
CA LYS A 9 14.27 -13.52 -9.04
C LYS A 9 13.79 -12.33 -9.88
N GLN A 10 12.95 -12.58 -10.88
CA GLN A 10 12.36 -11.54 -11.72
C GLN A 10 11.36 -10.66 -10.96
N GLN A 11 10.52 -11.27 -10.11
CA GLN A 11 9.57 -10.53 -9.26
C GLN A 11 10.28 -9.62 -8.27
N LYS A 12 11.33 -10.13 -7.59
CA LYS A 12 12.19 -9.31 -6.71
C LYS A 12 12.83 -8.15 -7.47
N LYS A 13 13.42 -8.41 -8.64
CA LYS A 13 14.02 -7.36 -9.49
C LYS A 13 12.98 -6.30 -9.89
N SER A 14 11.78 -6.71 -10.28
CA SER A 14 10.69 -5.80 -10.65
C SER A 14 10.22 -4.94 -9.46
N LEU A 15 9.98 -5.53 -8.29
CA LEU A 15 9.60 -4.79 -7.09
C LEU A 15 10.71 -3.84 -6.62
N LYS A 16 11.97 -4.27 -6.69
CA LYS A 16 13.11 -3.43 -6.35
C LYS A 16 13.22 -2.23 -7.29
N ALA A 17 13.10 -2.45 -8.61
CA ALA A 17 13.13 -1.37 -9.59
C ALA A 17 12.03 -0.32 -9.34
N ILE A 18 10.80 -0.75 -8.98
CA ILE A 18 9.72 0.16 -8.57
C ILE A 18 10.09 0.89 -7.28
N SER A 19 10.55 0.17 -6.28
CA SER A 19 10.93 0.75 -4.99
C SER A 19 12.03 1.80 -5.11
N ASP A 20 13.01 1.59 -5.99
CA ASP A 20 14.13 2.50 -6.21
C ASP A 20 13.74 3.72 -7.06
N SER A 21 12.72 3.59 -7.92
CA SER A 21 12.26 4.69 -8.78
C SER A 21 11.23 5.61 -8.13
N LEU A 22 10.58 5.16 -7.05
CA LEU A 22 9.60 5.97 -6.33
C LEU A 22 10.27 7.19 -5.66
N PRO A 23 9.66 8.39 -5.73
CA PRO A 23 10.18 9.56 -5.06
C PRO A 23 10.35 9.34 -3.55
N SER A 24 11.43 9.89 -2.98
CA SER A 24 11.64 9.85 -1.52
C SER A 24 10.61 10.74 -0.83
N TYR A 25 9.50 10.15 -0.39
CA TYR A 25 8.46 10.86 0.38
C TYR A 25 8.98 11.45 1.71
N LYS A 26 10.13 10.97 2.21
CA LYS A 26 10.79 11.50 3.41
C LYS A 26 11.43 12.88 3.20
N ASN A 27 11.65 13.27 1.95
CA ASN A 27 12.24 14.58 1.61
C ASN A 27 11.17 15.67 1.46
N PHE A 28 9.90 15.32 1.70
CA PHE A 28 8.76 16.21 1.62
C PHE A 28 8.08 16.24 2.99
N GLU A 29 7.35 17.31 3.25
CA GLU A 29 6.56 17.47 4.47
C GLU A 29 5.07 17.53 4.11
N GLY A 30 4.23 17.41 5.13
CA GLY A 30 2.80 17.66 5.00
C GLY A 30 2.04 16.75 4.02
N ALA A 31 1.04 17.32 3.36
CA ALA A 31 0.10 16.55 2.53
C ALA A 31 0.74 15.97 1.26
N GLU A 32 1.76 16.63 0.73
CA GLU A 32 2.57 16.18 -0.41
C GLU A 32 3.30 14.89 -0.05
N SER A 33 3.96 14.85 1.11
CA SER A 33 4.63 13.66 1.63
C SER A 33 3.66 12.50 1.81
N PHE A 34 2.46 12.77 2.33
CA PHE A 34 1.39 11.78 2.44
C PHE A 34 1.02 11.19 1.07
N LEU A 35 0.81 12.02 0.05
CA LEU A 35 0.46 11.54 -1.29
C LEU A 35 1.54 10.64 -1.88
N LEU A 36 2.80 11.05 -1.80
CA LEU A 36 3.93 10.27 -2.30
C LEU A 36 4.06 8.93 -1.56
N CYS A 37 3.90 8.94 -0.23
CA CYS A 37 3.93 7.73 0.58
C CYS A 37 2.75 6.78 0.23
N TYR A 38 1.55 7.33 0.02
CA TYR A 38 0.38 6.56 -0.39
C TYR A 38 0.60 5.92 -1.78
N ILE A 39 1.15 6.68 -2.74
CA ILE A 39 1.47 6.17 -4.09
C ILE A 39 2.49 5.02 -3.99
N ALA A 40 3.51 5.16 -3.16
CA ALA A 40 4.49 4.11 -2.93
C ALA A 40 3.84 2.83 -2.35
N PHE A 41 3.02 2.99 -1.32
CA PHE A 41 2.24 1.91 -0.72
C PHE A 41 1.36 1.21 -1.77
N GLU A 42 0.56 1.99 -2.52
CA GLU A 42 -0.42 1.45 -3.45
C GLU A 42 0.25 0.71 -4.60
N THR A 43 1.30 1.29 -5.17
CA THR A 43 2.05 0.70 -6.30
C THR A 43 2.66 -0.64 -5.90
N LEU A 44 3.38 -0.68 -4.77
CA LEU A 44 4.04 -1.91 -4.31
C LEU A 44 3.01 -2.98 -3.92
N THR A 45 1.99 -2.61 -3.14
CA THR A 45 0.95 -3.54 -2.69
C THR A 45 0.19 -4.14 -3.87
N ARG A 46 -0.15 -3.31 -4.87
CA ARG A 46 -0.80 -3.75 -6.11
C ARG A 46 0.06 -4.72 -6.89
N LYS A 47 1.37 -4.49 -6.99
CA LYS A 47 2.28 -5.40 -7.69
C LYS A 47 2.36 -6.76 -7.01
N VAL A 48 2.50 -6.78 -5.67
CA VAL A 48 2.45 -8.03 -4.88
C VAL A 48 1.13 -8.76 -5.08
N TRP A 49 0.01 -8.04 -5.03
CA TRP A 49 -1.30 -8.63 -5.25
C TRP A 49 -1.46 -9.23 -6.66
N ASN A 50 -0.95 -8.55 -7.69
CA ASN A 50 -0.97 -9.06 -9.07
C ASN A 50 -0.12 -10.34 -9.21
N PHE A 51 1.06 -10.41 -8.58
CA PHE A 51 1.85 -11.65 -8.58
C PHE A 51 1.10 -12.83 -7.95
N HIS A 52 0.43 -12.59 -6.83
CA HIS A 52 -0.40 -13.60 -6.18
C HIS A 52 -1.57 -14.04 -7.07
N ARG A 53 -2.23 -13.10 -7.76
CA ARG A 53 -3.28 -13.42 -8.74
C ARG A 53 -2.75 -14.25 -9.91
N SER A 54 -1.58 -13.91 -10.44
CA SER A 54 -0.95 -14.66 -11.54
C SER A 54 -0.59 -16.07 -11.11
N ALA A 55 -0.04 -16.22 -9.90
CA ALA A 55 0.28 -17.53 -9.33
C ALA A 55 -0.98 -18.40 -9.15
N LYS A 56 -2.07 -17.82 -8.61
CA LYS A 56 -3.36 -18.53 -8.44
C LYS A 56 -4.02 -18.92 -9.77
N ALA A 57 -3.89 -18.09 -10.80
CA ALA A 57 -4.48 -18.33 -12.12
C ALA A 57 -3.60 -19.19 -13.04
N ASN A 58 -2.36 -19.51 -12.63
CA ASN A 58 -1.32 -20.14 -13.45
C ASN A 58 -1.12 -19.47 -14.82
N LYS A 59 -1.29 -18.15 -14.87
CA LYS A 59 -1.09 -17.32 -16.06
C LYS A 59 -0.86 -15.87 -15.65
N GLU A 60 -0.25 -15.10 -16.54
CA GLU A 60 -0.15 -13.66 -16.32
C GLU A 60 -1.54 -13.01 -16.33
N VAL A 61 -1.85 -12.25 -15.29
CA VAL A 61 -3.09 -11.48 -15.21
C VAL A 61 -2.79 -10.02 -15.46
N ASN A 62 -3.63 -9.40 -16.29
CA ASN A 62 -3.55 -7.97 -16.56
C ASN A 62 -3.62 -7.17 -15.26
N GLU A 63 -2.80 -6.12 -15.20
CA GLU A 63 -2.85 -5.16 -14.12
C GLU A 63 -4.24 -4.50 -14.08
N THR A 64 -4.77 -4.36 -12.88
CA THR A 64 -6.05 -3.69 -12.65
C THR A 64 -5.83 -2.44 -11.82
N HIS A 65 -6.53 -1.37 -12.18
CA HIS A 65 -6.65 -0.16 -11.37
C HIS A 65 -7.79 -0.25 -10.34
N ALA A 66 -8.41 -1.43 -10.18
CA ALA A 66 -9.45 -1.65 -9.19
C ALA A 66 -8.96 -1.30 -7.76
N PRO A 67 -9.86 -0.90 -6.86
CA PRO A 67 -9.57 -0.82 -5.42
C PRO A 67 -8.82 -2.06 -4.91
N LEU A 68 -7.82 -1.86 -4.06
CA LEU A 68 -7.16 -2.95 -3.35
C LEU A 68 -8.16 -3.59 -2.36
N PRO A 69 -8.60 -4.85 -2.54
CA PRO A 69 -9.53 -5.48 -1.61
C PRO A 69 -8.75 -6.01 -0.40
N LEU A 70 -9.12 -5.60 0.82
CA LEU A 70 -8.41 -6.01 2.04
C LEU A 70 -8.23 -7.54 2.16
N PRO A 71 -9.25 -8.39 1.94
CA PRO A 71 -9.05 -9.85 2.02
C PRO A 71 -8.04 -10.38 1.02
N ALA A 72 -8.02 -9.81 -0.19
CA ALA A 72 -7.13 -10.24 -1.27
C ALA A 72 -5.67 -9.80 -1.03
N VAL A 73 -5.47 -8.59 -0.52
CA VAL A 73 -4.15 -8.09 -0.12
C VAL A 73 -3.58 -8.91 1.03
N LYS A 74 -4.41 -9.23 2.05
CA LYS A 74 -4.00 -10.09 3.16
C LYS A 74 -3.55 -11.46 2.70
N SER A 75 -4.37 -12.13 1.88
CA SER A 75 -4.03 -13.44 1.31
C SER A 75 -2.73 -13.38 0.51
N ALA A 76 -2.50 -12.32 -0.27
CA ALA A 76 -1.25 -12.12 -0.99
C ALA A 76 -0.04 -11.94 -0.04
N PHE A 77 -0.19 -11.15 1.02
CA PHE A 77 0.89 -10.91 1.98
C PHE A 77 1.23 -12.17 2.77
N VAL A 78 0.22 -12.94 3.20
CA VAL A 78 0.44 -14.25 3.85
C VAL A 78 1.15 -15.22 2.90
N ALA A 79 0.71 -15.31 1.65
CA ALA A 79 1.33 -16.17 0.65
C ALA A 79 2.82 -15.84 0.46
N TYR A 80 3.19 -14.56 0.39
CA TYR A 80 4.59 -14.11 0.23
C TYR A 80 5.33 -13.84 1.54
N ASN A 81 4.82 -14.31 2.69
CA ASN A 81 5.44 -14.13 4.00
C ASN A 81 5.71 -12.66 4.39
N ILE A 82 4.98 -11.70 3.81
CA ILE A 82 5.06 -10.29 4.16
C ILE A 82 4.33 -10.07 5.49
N LYS A 83 5.10 -9.82 6.56
CA LYS A 83 4.57 -9.68 7.92
C LYS A 83 4.06 -8.26 8.19
N VAL A 84 2.76 -8.06 7.99
CA VAL A 84 2.07 -6.81 8.39
C VAL A 84 0.83 -7.15 9.21
N SER A 85 0.67 -6.49 10.35
CA SER A 85 -0.48 -6.71 11.22
C SER A 85 -1.77 -6.12 10.65
N ASP A 86 -2.89 -6.75 11.02
CA ASP A 86 -4.23 -6.29 10.69
C ASP A 86 -4.49 -4.84 11.08
N ASN A 87 -3.94 -4.41 12.23
CA ASN A 87 -4.10 -3.06 12.75
C ASN A 87 -3.37 -2.01 11.91
N VAL A 88 -2.46 -2.41 11.02
CA VAL A 88 -1.77 -1.53 10.07
C VAL A 88 -2.50 -1.51 8.72
N LEU A 89 -2.87 -2.68 8.19
CA LEU A 89 -3.52 -2.76 6.86
C LEU A 89 -4.97 -2.26 6.86
N LYS A 90 -5.73 -2.56 7.92
CA LYS A 90 -7.15 -2.21 7.97
C LYS A 90 -7.38 -0.69 7.88
N PRO A 91 -6.69 0.19 8.64
CA PRO A 91 -6.90 1.64 8.53
C PRO A 91 -6.62 2.22 7.15
N ILE A 92 -5.72 1.60 6.37
CA ILE A 92 -5.34 2.06 5.02
C ILE A 92 -6.40 1.64 4.00
N ILE A 93 -6.77 0.36 3.99
CA ILE A 93 -7.54 -0.26 2.90
C ILE A 93 -9.04 -0.33 3.22
N ASN A 94 -9.40 -0.51 4.49
CA ASN A 94 -10.80 -0.68 4.86
C ASN A 94 -11.52 0.67 4.94
N SER A 95 -12.50 0.85 4.05
CA SER A 95 -13.32 2.07 4.00
C SER A 95 -14.30 2.21 5.17
N THR A 96 -14.54 1.15 5.94
CA THR A 96 -15.51 1.14 7.05
C THR A 96 -14.94 1.57 8.39
N LEU A 97 -13.61 1.64 8.54
CA LEU A 97 -12.95 2.18 9.73
C LEU A 97 -13.00 3.71 9.70
N LYS A 98 -14.10 4.26 10.22
CA LYS A 98 -14.17 5.68 10.58
C LYS A 98 -14.07 5.78 12.09
N LYS A 99 -13.03 6.45 12.62
CA LYS A 99 -13.23 7.20 13.88
C LYS A 99 -14.41 8.12 13.61
N ARG A 100 -15.37 8.25 14.54
CA ARG A 100 -16.60 9.03 14.31
C ARG A 100 -16.23 10.43 13.77
N GLY A 101 -16.64 10.75 12.54
CA GLY A 101 -16.31 12.01 11.86
C GLY A 101 -15.05 12.03 10.99
N ALA A 102 -14.19 11.00 11.03
CA ALA A 102 -12.94 10.94 10.27
C ALA A 102 -13.10 10.24 8.92
N MET A 103 -12.36 10.72 7.91
CA MET A 103 -12.28 10.10 6.59
C MET A 103 -11.31 8.91 6.59
N ASN A 104 -11.58 7.90 5.77
CA ASN A 104 -10.61 6.84 5.55
C ASN A 104 -9.44 7.38 4.69
N ILE A 105 -8.26 6.76 4.82
CA ILE A 105 -7.02 7.21 4.19
C ILE A 105 -7.17 7.33 2.66
N ARG A 106 -7.89 6.40 2.02
CA ARG A 106 -8.16 6.46 0.58
C ARG A 106 -9.02 7.67 0.19
N SER A 107 -10.04 7.99 0.99
CA SER A 107 -10.87 9.17 0.77
C SER A 107 -10.07 10.47 0.90
N LEU A 108 -9.17 10.55 1.89
CA LEU A 108 -8.24 11.69 2.03
C LEU A 108 -7.33 11.82 0.81
N ARG A 109 -6.74 10.72 0.34
CA ARG A 109 -5.96 10.69 -0.90
C ARG A 109 -6.77 11.17 -2.09
N ASN A 110 -8.00 10.70 -2.27
CA ASN A 110 -8.83 11.09 -3.40
C ASN A 110 -9.17 12.58 -3.39
N GLY A 111 -9.54 13.13 -2.23
CA GLY A 111 -9.87 14.55 -2.14
C GLY A 111 -8.67 15.47 -2.34
N LEU A 112 -7.48 15.05 -1.90
CA LEU A 112 -6.24 15.76 -2.18
C LEU A 112 -5.84 15.67 -3.67
N VAL A 113 -5.79 14.48 -4.25
CA VAL A 113 -5.37 14.28 -5.65
C VAL A 113 -6.29 15.00 -6.64
N HIS A 114 -7.60 14.98 -6.42
CA HIS A 114 -8.55 15.51 -7.40
C HIS A 114 -8.94 16.97 -7.18
N GLN A 115 -8.91 17.45 -5.93
CA GLN A 115 -9.51 18.74 -5.58
C GLN A 115 -8.67 19.56 -4.60
N TRP A 116 -7.55 19.02 -4.11
CA TRP A 116 -6.70 19.67 -3.10
C TRP A 116 -7.49 20.27 -1.93
N LYS A 117 -8.51 19.55 -1.43
CA LYS A 117 -9.44 20.08 -0.43
C LYS A 117 -8.72 20.47 0.86
N VAL A 118 -8.96 21.68 1.32
CA VAL A 118 -8.43 22.21 2.60
C VAL A 118 -8.78 21.28 3.77
N LYS A 119 -10.05 20.86 3.90
CA LYS A 119 -10.48 19.97 4.99
C LYS A 119 -9.72 18.63 5.02
N ASP A 120 -9.52 18.04 3.85
CA ASP A 120 -8.83 16.75 3.72
C ASP A 120 -7.34 16.90 3.99
N ARG A 121 -6.74 18.03 3.56
CA ARG A 121 -5.37 18.41 3.90
C ARG A 121 -5.20 18.57 5.40
N ASP A 122 -6.06 19.33 6.05
CA ASP A 122 -5.99 19.61 7.48
C ASP A 122 -6.18 18.31 8.30
N GLU A 123 -7.06 17.41 7.86
CA GLU A 123 -7.20 16.08 8.47
C GLU A 123 -5.94 15.21 8.29
N VAL A 124 -5.33 15.21 7.09
CA VAL A 124 -4.05 14.53 6.86
C VAL A 124 -2.96 15.06 7.78
N LEU A 125 -2.84 16.38 7.94
CA LEU A 125 -1.86 17.00 8.83
C LEU A 125 -2.12 16.64 10.30
N THR A 126 -3.38 16.66 10.73
CA THR A 126 -3.78 16.30 12.10
C THR A 126 -3.44 14.84 12.44
N ARG A 127 -3.50 13.95 11.45
CA ARG A 127 -3.27 12.50 11.62
C ARG A 127 -1.97 12.04 10.95
N TYR A 128 -1.05 12.96 10.69
CA TYR A 128 0.09 12.73 9.80
C TYR A 128 0.95 11.56 10.25
N ASP A 129 1.44 11.59 11.49
CA ASP A 129 2.32 10.54 12.03
C ASP A 129 1.65 9.15 12.06
N GLU A 130 0.35 9.12 12.37
CA GLU A 130 -0.44 7.89 12.37
C GLU A 130 -0.52 7.30 10.96
N ILE A 131 -0.97 8.11 9.99
CA ILE A 131 -1.19 7.66 8.61
C ILE A 131 0.14 7.28 7.95
N MET A 132 1.16 8.11 8.09
CA MET A 132 2.50 7.86 7.55
C MET A 132 3.11 6.62 8.18
N GLY A 133 2.94 6.44 9.48
CA GLY A 133 3.39 5.25 10.19
C GLY A 133 2.76 3.95 9.66
N TYR A 134 1.47 3.97 9.30
CA TYR A 134 0.84 2.79 8.69
C TYR A 134 1.39 2.50 7.28
N LEU A 135 1.46 3.51 6.42
CA LEU A 135 1.94 3.36 5.03
C LEU A 135 3.40 2.89 4.99
N ASP A 136 4.28 3.53 5.76
CA ASP A 136 5.71 3.23 5.81
C ASP A 136 5.99 1.82 6.36
N LYS A 137 5.21 1.35 7.34
CA LYS A 137 5.31 -0.04 7.84
C LYS A 137 5.03 -1.08 6.76
N VAL A 138 4.01 -0.86 5.92
CA VAL A 138 3.71 -1.77 4.80
C VAL A 138 4.85 -1.77 3.80
N ILE A 139 5.32 -0.58 3.40
CA ILE A 139 6.40 -0.42 2.42
C ILE A 139 7.68 -1.12 2.91
N LYS A 140 8.07 -0.90 4.17
CA LYS A 140 9.23 -1.55 4.79
C LYS A 140 9.10 -3.07 4.82
N ALA A 141 7.92 -3.59 5.16
CA ALA A 141 7.70 -5.04 5.17
C ALA A 141 7.88 -5.66 3.78
N ILE A 142 7.41 -5.00 2.72
CA ILE A 142 7.64 -5.46 1.34
C ILE A 142 9.14 -5.38 0.98
N LYS A 143 9.82 -4.29 1.35
CA LYS A 143 11.25 -4.08 1.08
C LYS A 143 12.14 -5.16 1.71
N ILE A 144 11.79 -5.64 2.90
CA ILE A 144 12.51 -6.72 3.59
C ILE A 144 12.52 -8.00 2.73
N GLU A 145 11.37 -8.41 2.20
CA GLU A 145 11.23 -9.66 1.43
C GLU A 145 11.89 -9.63 0.04
N ILE A 146 12.15 -8.44 -0.51
CA ILE A 146 12.81 -8.28 -1.82
C ILE A 146 14.32 -8.04 -1.74
N THR A 147 14.84 -7.76 -0.54
CA THR A 147 16.27 -7.54 -0.29
C THR A 147 16.99 -8.78 0.24
N GLN A 148 16.24 -9.68 0.91
CA GLN A 148 16.67 -11.05 1.20
C GLN A 148 16.83 -11.86 -0.08
#